data_AF-A0A2E7ENZ6-F1
#
_entry.id   AF-A0A2E7ENZ6-F1
#
_cell.length_a   1.000
_cell.length_b   1.000
_cell.length_c   1.000
_cell.angle_alpha   90.00
_cell.angle_beta   90.00
_cell.angle_gamma   90.00
#
_symmetry.space_group_name_H-M   'P 1'
#
loop_
_entity.id
_entity.type
_entity.pdbx_description
1 polymer ?
#
loop_
_entity_poly.entity_id
_entity_poly.type
_entity_poly.pdbx_seq_one_letter_code
_entity_poly.pdbx_strand_id
1 'polypeptide(L)'
;MTQAEMFRNLLLMAAVDGRMAESELRLLSDRATEWGISDEEFEAAIQQAIQGTAEFTIPRDRGERADLIKEMICMMAADGQLASEQKELLAFATTVLGISPLELNSLIDRLLDDA
;
A
#
# COMPACT_ATOMS: atom_id res chain seq x y z
N MET A 1 -9.16 -11.02 -0.74
CA MET A 1 -9.02 -9.77 -1.52
C MET A 1 -8.43 -10.12 -2.88
N THR A 2 -8.89 -9.46 -3.94
CA THR A 2 -8.35 -9.61 -5.30
C THR A 2 -7.11 -8.72 -5.50
N GLN A 3 -6.30 -9.01 -6.53
CA GLN A 3 -5.13 -8.17 -6.85
C GLN A 3 -5.53 -6.75 -7.26
N ALA A 4 -6.67 -6.58 -7.94
CA ALA A 4 -7.19 -5.25 -8.29
C ALA A 4 -7.62 -4.45 -7.05
N GLU A 5 -8.18 -5.10 -6.03
CA GLU A 5 -8.51 -4.46 -4.74
C GLU A 5 -7.23 -4.09 -3.97
N MET A 6 -6.24 -4.99 -3.94
CA MET A 6 -4.93 -4.72 -3.34
C MET A 6 -4.28 -3.50 -3.99
N PHE A 7 -4.20 -3.49 -5.32
CA PHE A 7 -3.62 -2.40 -6.09
C PHE A 7 -4.33 -1.06 -5.83
N ARG A 8 -5.66 -1.05 -5.77
CA ARG A 8 -6.43 0.16 -5.48
C ARG A 8 -6.17 0.70 -4.07
N ASN A 9 -6.06 -0.18 -3.07
CA ASN A 9 -5.71 0.21 -1.71
C ASN A 9 -4.31 0.82 -1.64
N LEU A 10 -3.35 0.20 -2.32
CA LEU A 10 -1.98 0.69 -2.43
C LEU A 10 -1.93 2.09 -3.06
N LEU A 11 -2.64 2.27 -4.17
CA LEU A 11 -2.74 3.55 -4.86
C LEU A 11 -3.42 4.64 -4.02
N LEU A 12 -4.49 4.28 -3.30
CA LEU A 12 -5.16 5.20 -2.37
C LEU A 12 -4.20 5.68 -1.29
N MET A 13 -3.40 4.77 -0.74
CA MET A 13 -2.44 5.10 0.33
C MET A 13 -1.29 5.97 -0.16
N ALA A 14 -0.76 5.69 -1.35
CA ALA A 14 0.23 6.56 -2.00
C ALA A 14 -0.33 7.95 -2.35
N ALA A 15 -1.65 8.09 -2.47
CA ALA A 15 -2.30 9.37 -2.75
C ALA A 15 -2.60 10.22 -1.50
N VAL A 16 -2.50 9.65 -0.28
CA VAL A 16 -2.97 10.28 0.98
C VAL A 16 -2.21 11.57 1.30
N ASP A 17 -0.90 11.62 1.04
CA ASP A 17 -0.06 12.79 1.28
C ASP A 17 -0.18 13.85 0.15
N GLY A 18 -0.94 13.53 -0.90
CA GLY A 18 -1.12 14.35 -2.09
C GLY A 18 0.12 14.46 -2.99
N ARG A 19 1.15 13.63 -2.76
CA ARG A 19 2.43 13.67 -3.46
C ARG A 19 2.99 12.25 -3.67
N MET A 20 2.43 11.53 -4.65
CA MET A 20 3.11 10.32 -5.15
C MET A 20 4.49 10.69 -5.72
N ALA A 21 5.54 10.12 -5.14
CA ALA A 21 6.89 10.21 -5.69
C ALA A 21 7.01 9.35 -6.96
N GLU A 22 7.96 9.70 -7.84
CA GLU A 22 8.22 8.94 -9.07
C GLU A 22 8.64 7.49 -8.78
N SER A 23 9.33 7.26 -7.67
CA SER A 23 9.70 5.93 -7.16
C SER A 23 8.47 5.07 -6.82
N GLU A 24 7.47 5.66 -6.15
CA GLU A 24 6.23 4.96 -5.76
C GLU A 24 5.38 4.65 -7.00
N LEU A 25 5.29 5.59 -7.94
CA LEU A 25 4.58 5.38 -9.21
C LEU A 25 5.20 4.23 -10.01
N ARG A 26 6.54 4.15 -10.03
CA ARG A 26 7.26 3.08 -10.72
C ARG A 26 6.98 1.72 -10.09
N LEU A 27 7.00 1.61 -8.77
CA LEU A 27 6.62 0.38 -8.07
C LEU A 27 5.19 -0.02 -8.34
N LEU A 28 4.24 0.93 -8.31
CA LEU A 28 2.85 0.65 -8.64
C LEU A 28 2.72 0.10 -10.07
N SER A 29 3.45 0.67 -11.03
CA SER A 29 3.50 0.17 -12.41
C SER A 29 4.10 -1.25 -12.49
N ASP A 30 5.16 -1.52 -11.74
CA ASP A 30 5.79 -2.84 -11.70
C ASP A 30 4.83 -3.87 -11.09
N ARG A 31 4.15 -3.54 -9.99
CA ARG A 31 3.15 -4.41 -9.34
C ARG A 31 1.92 -4.64 -10.20
N ALA A 32 1.44 -3.63 -10.92
CA ALA A 32 0.34 -3.80 -11.87
C ALA A 32 0.71 -4.82 -12.95
N THR A 33 1.93 -4.74 -13.47
CA THR A 33 2.46 -5.69 -14.46
C THR A 33 2.56 -7.11 -13.88
N GLU A 34 3.15 -7.25 -12.68
CA GLU A 34 3.30 -8.54 -12.00
C GLU A 34 1.96 -9.22 -11.68
N TRP A 35 0.94 -8.43 -11.35
CA TRP A 35 -0.39 -8.93 -11.00
C TRP A 35 -1.32 -9.09 -12.20
N GLY A 36 -0.83 -8.77 -13.41
CA GLY A 36 -1.61 -8.86 -14.64
C GLY A 36 -2.77 -7.87 -14.69
N ILE A 37 -2.63 -6.72 -14.03
CA ILE A 37 -3.58 -5.60 -14.09
C ILE A 37 -3.40 -4.94 -15.45
N SER A 38 -4.50 -4.81 -16.19
CA SER A 38 -4.50 -4.15 -17.49
C SER A 38 -4.30 -2.63 -17.36
N ASP A 39 -3.78 -2.00 -18.41
CA ASP A 39 -3.64 -0.54 -18.48
C ASP A 39 -4.98 0.17 -18.22
N GLU A 40 -6.10 -0.39 -18.70
CA GLU A 40 -7.44 0.13 -18.46
C GLU A 40 -7.82 0.09 -16.97
N GLU A 41 -7.50 -0.99 -16.26
CA GLU A 41 -7.75 -1.12 -14.82
C GLU A 41 -6.85 -0.20 -13.99
N PHE A 42 -5.60 -0.04 -14.43
CA PHE A 42 -4.63 0.86 -13.81
C PHE A 42 -5.08 2.32 -13.93
N GLU A 43 -5.41 2.77 -15.14
CA GLU A 43 -5.93 4.11 -15.39
C GLU A 43 -7.24 4.37 -14.64
N ALA A 44 -8.15 3.40 -14.63
CA ALA A 44 -9.40 3.52 -13.88
C ALA A 44 -9.16 3.67 -12.37
N ALA A 45 -8.21 2.93 -11.80
CA ALA A 45 -7.85 3.05 -10.39
C ALA A 45 -7.28 4.45 -10.08
N ILE A 46 -6.40 4.99 -10.94
CA ILE A 46 -5.84 6.34 -10.80
C ILE A 46 -6.94 7.39 -10.87
N GLN A 47 -7.82 7.30 -11.85
CA GLN A 47 -8.92 8.25 -12.00
C GLN A 47 -9.84 8.24 -10.77
N GLN A 48 -10.16 7.06 -10.23
CA GLN A 48 -10.99 6.96 -9.03
C GLN A 48 -10.29 7.52 -7.79
N ALA A 49 -8.98 7.32 -7.65
CA ALA A 49 -8.20 7.89 -6.56
C ALA A 49 -8.18 9.43 -6.63
N ILE A 50 -7.91 10.00 -7.82
CA ILE A 50 -7.89 11.46 -8.04
C ILE A 50 -9.27 12.09 -7.81
N GLN A 51 -10.34 11.43 -8.25
CA GLN A 51 -11.71 11.91 -8.10
C GLN A 51 -12.26 11.71 -6.67
N GLY A 52 -11.51 11.02 -5.80
CA GLY A 52 -11.95 10.69 -4.44
C GLY A 52 -13.13 9.70 -4.40
N THR A 53 -13.32 8.93 -5.47
CA THR A 53 -14.40 7.93 -5.61
C THR A 53 -13.92 6.51 -5.35
N ALA A 54 -12.61 6.30 -5.19
CA ALA A 54 -12.05 5.01 -4.83
C ALA A 54 -12.36 4.69 -3.35
N GLU A 55 -12.97 3.53 -3.12
CA GLU A 55 -13.24 3.01 -1.78
C GLU A 55 -12.10 2.13 -1.30
N PHE A 56 -11.63 2.39 -0.08
CA PHE A 56 -10.64 1.54 0.56
C PHE A 56 -11.29 0.21 1.00
N THR A 57 -10.76 -0.91 0.50
CA THR A 57 -11.26 -2.24 0.81
C THR A 57 -10.51 -2.84 2.00
N ILE A 58 -11.15 -2.93 3.16
CA ILE A 58 -10.52 -3.52 4.36
C ILE A 58 -10.50 -5.05 4.22
N PRO A 59 -9.32 -5.72 4.27
CA PRO A 59 -9.26 -7.17 4.19
C PRO A 59 -9.91 -7.83 5.42
N ARG A 60 -10.63 -8.92 5.18
CA ARG A 60 -11.37 -9.63 6.24
C ARG A 60 -10.48 -10.57 7.04
N ASP A 61 -9.55 -11.23 6.36
CA ASP A 61 -8.63 -12.18 6.95
C ASP A 61 -7.33 -11.50 7.45
N ARG A 62 -6.74 -12.05 8.50
CA ARG A 62 -5.55 -11.51 9.13
C ARG A 62 -4.31 -11.63 8.25
N GLY A 63 -4.19 -12.72 7.49
CA GLY A 63 -3.14 -12.91 6.48
C GLY A 63 -3.23 -11.86 5.39
N GLU A 64 -4.42 -11.62 4.83
CA GLU A 64 -4.61 -10.59 3.80
C GLU A 64 -4.28 -9.17 4.30
N ARG A 65 -4.53 -8.87 5.58
CA ARG A 65 -4.11 -7.61 6.20
C ARG A 65 -2.60 -7.50 6.33
N ALA A 66 -1.93 -8.59 6.69
CA ALA A 66 -0.48 -8.63 6.77
C ALA A 66 0.17 -8.48 5.38
N ASP A 67 -0.41 -9.10 4.36
CA ASP A 67 0.04 -8.96 2.97
C ASP A 67 -0.12 -7.53 2.48
N LEU A 68 -1.27 -6.89 2.73
CA LEU A 68 -1.49 -5.49 2.41
C LEU A 68 -0.47 -4.58 3.09
N ILE A 69 -0.23 -4.75 4.40
CA ILE A 69 0.77 -3.96 5.12
C ILE A 69 2.17 -4.18 4.56
N LYS A 70 2.52 -5.42 4.24
CA LYS A 70 3.81 -5.75 3.64
C LYS A 70 4.01 -4.99 2.32
N GLU A 71 3.01 -5.02 1.45
CA GLU A 71 3.05 -4.29 0.19
C GLU A 71 3.15 -2.77 0.39
N MET A 72 2.46 -2.22 1.39
CA MET A 72 2.57 -0.81 1.77
C MET A 72 3.99 -0.45 2.25
N ILE A 73 4.58 -1.28 3.13
CA ILE A 73 5.95 -1.07 3.62
C ILE A 73 6.93 -1.14 2.44
N CYS A 74 6.81 -2.12 1.55
CA CYS A 74 7.69 -2.25 0.39
C CYS A 74 7.60 -1.02 -0.53
N MET A 75 6.40 -0.46 -0.72
CA MET A 75 6.22 0.74 -1.51
C MET A 75 6.90 1.96 -0.86
N MET A 76 6.65 2.18 0.44
CA MET A 76 7.21 3.31 1.19
C MET A 76 8.72 3.17 1.46
N ALA A 77 9.27 1.95 1.44
CA ALA A 77 10.69 1.71 1.68
C ALA A 77 11.56 1.93 0.42
N ALA A 78 10.97 2.08 -0.76
CA ALA A 78 11.71 2.00 -2.01
C ALA A 78 12.64 3.17 -2.30
N ASP A 79 12.45 4.32 -1.65
CA ASP A 79 13.37 5.44 -1.67
C ASP A 79 14.26 5.52 -0.41
N GLY A 80 14.12 4.55 0.51
CA GLY A 80 14.81 4.49 1.79
C GLY A 80 14.28 5.47 2.84
N GLN A 81 13.18 6.19 2.58
CA GLN A 81 12.55 7.10 3.53
C GLN A 81 11.32 6.43 4.14
N LEU A 82 11.55 5.56 5.12
CA LEU A 82 10.46 4.94 5.88
C LEU A 82 10.09 5.75 7.14
N ALA A 83 10.91 6.75 7.53
CA ALA A 83 10.88 7.31 8.88
C ALA A 83 9.73 8.29 9.15
N SER A 84 9.27 9.05 8.15
CA SER A 84 8.16 10.02 8.29
C SER A 84 6.82 9.30 8.05
N GLU A 85 6.85 8.46 7.03
CA GLU A 85 5.83 7.64 6.41
C GLU A 85 5.35 6.54 7.37
N GLN A 86 6.26 6.04 8.23
CA GLN A 86 5.96 5.06 9.27
C GLN A 86 4.86 5.48 10.24
N LYS A 87 4.77 6.77 10.60
CA LYS A 87 3.77 7.22 11.59
C LYS A 87 2.37 7.16 11.03
N GLU A 88 2.22 7.51 9.76
CA GLU A 88 0.95 7.45 9.05
C GLU A 88 0.56 6.01 8.77
N LEU A 89 1.52 5.18 8.33
CA LEU A 89 1.33 3.74 8.20
C LEU A 89 0.92 3.09 9.52
N LEU A 90 1.56 3.47 10.64
CA LEU A 90 1.24 2.97 11.98
C LEU A 90 -0.16 3.40 12.42
N ALA A 91 -0.50 4.68 12.24
CA ALA A 91 -1.84 5.16 12.52
C ALA A 91 -2.87 4.40 11.69
N PHE A 92 -2.63 4.23 10.39
CA PHE A 92 -3.50 3.50 9.48
C PHE A 92 -3.68 2.02 9.87
N ALA A 93 -2.57 1.29 10.06
CA ALA A 93 -2.58 -0.12 10.42
C ALA A 93 -3.30 -0.38 11.74
N THR A 94 -3.13 0.51 12.74
CA THR A 94 -3.77 0.37 14.05
C THR A 94 -5.25 0.74 14.03
N THR A 95 -5.61 1.82 13.32
CA THR A 95 -6.98 2.38 13.34
C THR A 95 -7.91 1.72 12.33
N VAL A 96 -7.42 1.41 11.14
CA VAL A 96 -8.22 0.88 10.03
C VAL A 96 -8.10 -0.63 9.93
N LEU A 97 -6.89 -1.17 10.04
CA LEU A 97 -6.64 -2.61 9.89
C LEU A 97 -6.71 -3.38 11.23
N GLY A 98 -6.72 -2.67 12.36
CA GLY A 98 -6.78 -3.26 13.70
C GLY A 98 -5.55 -4.10 14.05
N ILE A 99 -4.39 -3.77 13.48
CA ILE A 99 -3.11 -4.45 13.72
C ILE A 99 -2.37 -3.71 14.84
N SER A 100 -1.78 -4.47 15.78
CA SER A 100 -1.09 -3.85 16.91
C SER A 100 0.23 -3.19 16.47
N PRO A 101 0.70 -2.15 17.16
CA PRO A 101 2.01 -1.53 16.87
C PRO A 101 3.16 -2.53 16.89
N LEU A 102 3.11 -3.51 17.80
CA LEU A 102 4.14 -4.55 17.93
C LEU A 102 4.17 -5.46 16.70
N GLU A 103 3.01 -5.84 16.20
CA GLU A 103 2.88 -6.66 14.99
C GLU A 103 3.36 -5.91 13.75
N LEU A 104 3.03 -4.61 13.63
CA LEU A 104 3.52 -3.79 12.55
C LEU A 104 5.05 -3.64 12.57
N ASN A 105 5.64 -3.32 13.73
CA ASN A 105 7.09 -3.23 13.85
C ASN A 105 7.77 -4.55 13.49
N SER A 106 7.20 -5.68 13.94
CA SER A 106 7.71 -7.01 13.59
C SER A 106 7.58 -7.34 12.10
N LEU A 107 6.64 -6.72 11.37
CA LEU A 107 6.53 -6.82 9.91
C LEU A 107 7.59 -5.95 9.23
N ILE A 108 7.78 -4.72 9.70
CA ILE A 108 8.80 -3.79 9.19
C ILE A 108 10.20 -4.39 9.35
N ASP A 109 10.56 -4.83 10.56
CA ASP A 109 11.89 -5.38 10.85
C ASP A 109 12.21 -6.56 9.94
N ARG A 110 11.27 -7.50 9.77
CA ARG A 110 11.45 -8.66 8.88
C ARG A 110 11.67 -8.27 7.42
N LEU A 111 11.02 -7.21 6.95
CA LEU A 111 11.15 -6.76 5.56
C LEU A 111 12.44 -6.01 5.30
N LEU A 112 12.96 -5.29 6.32
CA LEU A 112 14.23 -4.60 6.24
C LEU A 112 15.43 -5.55 6.38
N ASP A 113 15.28 -6.65 7.15
CA ASP A 113 16.32 -7.67 7.28
C ASP A 113 16.46 -8.55 6.01
N ASP A 114 15.40 -8.67 5.21
CA ASP A 114 15.36 -9.46 3.97
C ASP A 114 15.76 -8.65 2.69
N ALA A 115 16.06 -7.35 2.82
CA ALA A 115 16.40 -6.43 1.72
C ALA A 115 17.91 -6.15 1.61
#